data_AF-A0A5D2XUS7-F1
#
_entry.id   AF-A0A5D2XUS7-F1
#
_cell.length_a   1.000
_cell.length_b   1.000
_cell.length_c   1.000
_cell.angle_alpha   90.00
_cell.angle_beta   90.00
_cell.angle_gamma   90.00
#
_symmetry.space_group_name_H-M   'P 1'
#
loop_
_entity.id
_entity.type
_entity.pdbx_description
1 polymer ?
#
loop_
_entity_poly.entity_id
_entity_poly.type
_entity_poly.pdbx_seq_one_letter_code
_entity_poly.pdbx_strand_id
1 'polypeptide(L)'
;MAGLSLAEALKSPSALGGPWKIYGSASRPIPTWFPSSLLDKYFAFDATDAGNTADTLTPISGEVTRVFWVAIQVHESEQVNVTVNATMLSNVLDVLKSGPGSNGTGSRLSHVTVQTGTQQYMGPIHDPTEADKGLEPHEPPFREDLPRLPYPNFYYALEDLLESYASSLTYSVHRSSIIIGASSRSVYNALLTLSVYALICRYEGLPFRYPGTRYTWEHFLRHVRCTRARRAAYMGRSDSQCQEPSL
;
A
#
# COMPACT_ATOMS: atom_id res chain seq x y z
N MET A 1 3.24 0.07 -7.59
CA MET A 1 3.75 -1.32 -7.76
C MET A 1 2.73 -2.36 -7.36
N ALA A 2 2.24 -2.33 -6.11
CA ALA A 2 1.27 -3.31 -5.62
C ALA A 2 -0.05 -3.34 -6.42
N GLY A 3 -0.57 -2.17 -6.86
CA GLY A 3 -1.81 -2.10 -7.61
C GLY A 3 -1.83 -2.90 -8.93
N LEU A 4 -0.72 -2.91 -9.69
CA LEU A 4 -0.63 -3.74 -10.91
C LEU A 4 -0.68 -5.23 -10.56
N SER A 5 0.14 -5.66 -9.60
CA SER A 5 0.19 -7.07 -9.19
C SER A 5 -1.12 -7.55 -8.57
N LEU A 6 -1.87 -6.66 -7.90
CA LEU A 6 -3.22 -6.95 -7.42
C LEU A 6 -4.21 -7.12 -8.57
N ALA A 7 -4.19 -6.24 -9.58
CA ALA A 7 -5.07 -6.36 -10.74
C ALA A 7 -4.81 -7.69 -11.50
N GLU A 8 -3.55 -8.04 -11.73
CA GLU A 8 -3.16 -9.34 -12.30
C GLU A 8 -3.61 -10.52 -11.43
N ALA A 9 -3.56 -10.36 -10.10
CA ALA A 9 -3.99 -11.38 -9.16
C ALA A 9 -5.48 -11.67 -9.21
N LEU A 10 -6.28 -10.59 -9.17
CA LEU A 10 -7.73 -10.65 -9.13
C LEU A 10 -8.33 -11.10 -10.46
N LYS A 11 -7.67 -10.79 -11.59
CA LYS A 11 -8.12 -11.24 -12.92
C LYS A 11 -7.76 -12.71 -13.20
N SER A 12 -6.90 -13.32 -12.37
CA SER A 12 -6.51 -14.73 -12.52
C SER A 12 -7.73 -15.67 -12.38
N PRO A 13 -7.92 -16.68 -13.23
CA PRO A 13 -9.00 -17.67 -13.07
C PRO A 13 -8.93 -18.45 -11.76
N SER A 14 -7.72 -18.57 -11.19
CA SER A 14 -7.48 -19.23 -9.91
C SER A 14 -7.79 -18.35 -8.69
N ALA A 15 -8.36 -17.17 -8.89
CA ALA A 15 -8.71 -16.29 -7.79
C ALA A 15 -9.98 -16.82 -7.07
N LEU A 16 -9.83 -17.40 -5.88
CA LEU A 16 -10.83 -17.39 -4.79
C LEU A 16 -11.75 -16.15 -4.78
N GLY A 17 -13.06 -16.40 -4.65
CA GLY A 17 -14.08 -15.36 -4.69
C GLY A 17 -14.29 -14.70 -6.06
N GLY A 18 -13.55 -15.14 -7.08
CA GLY A 18 -13.74 -14.71 -8.46
C GLY A 18 -14.95 -15.39 -9.14
N PRO A 19 -15.34 -14.92 -10.33
CA PRO A 19 -14.67 -13.87 -11.11
C PRO A 19 -14.84 -12.47 -10.50
N TRP A 20 -13.76 -11.69 -10.47
CA TRP A 20 -13.76 -10.33 -9.93
C TRP A 20 -14.04 -9.29 -11.02
N LYS A 21 -14.94 -8.35 -10.71
CA LYS A 21 -15.04 -7.06 -11.40
C LYS A 21 -14.09 -6.08 -10.73
N ILE A 22 -13.17 -5.51 -11.49
CA ILE A 22 -12.03 -4.74 -10.97
C ILE A 22 -12.12 -3.29 -11.42
N TYR A 23 -12.16 -2.39 -10.44
CA TYR A 23 -12.03 -0.96 -10.63
C TYR A 23 -10.64 -0.50 -10.19
N GLY A 24 -9.92 0.18 -11.08
CA GLY A 24 -8.63 0.78 -10.76
C GLY A 24 -8.75 2.29 -10.62
N SER A 25 -7.99 2.87 -9.69
CA SER A 25 -7.94 4.32 -9.52
C SER A 25 -6.52 4.82 -9.25
N ALA A 26 -6.25 6.04 -9.70
CA ALA A 26 -5.12 6.87 -9.29
C ALA A 26 -5.39 8.33 -9.65
N SER A 27 -4.60 9.27 -9.14
CA SER A 27 -4.75 10.71 -9.48
C SER A 27 -4.35 11.06 -10.92
N ARG A 28 -3.63 10.17 -11.62
CA ARG A 28 -3.15 10.40 -13.00
C ARG A 28 -3.88 9.50 -13.99
N PRO A 29 -3.94 9.85 -15.29
CA PRO A 29 -4.44 8.94 -16.33
C PRO A 29 -3.68 7.61 -16.37
N ILE A 30 -4.32 6.55 -16.86
CA ILE A 30 -3.70 5.22 -16.97
C ILE A 30 -2.38 5.30 -17.76
N PRO A 31 -1.27 4.73 -17.25
CA PRO A 31 0.00 4.75 -17.99
C PRO A 31 -0.05 3.81 -19.20
N THR A 32 0.72 4.13 -20.24
CA THR A 32 0.84 3.30 -21.45
C THR A 32 1.38 1.89 -21.18
N TRP A 33 2.20 1.72 -20.14
CA TRP A 33 2.74 0.42 -19.75
C TRP A 33 1.74 -0.44 -18.95
N PHE A 34 0.64 0.14 -18.44
CA PHE A 34 -0.33 -0.61 -17.65
C PHE A 34 -1.31 -1.34 -18.59
N PRO A 35 -1.48 -2.66 -18.48
CA PRO A 35 -2.41 -3.40 -19.33
C PRO A 35 -3.86 -3.04 -18.96
N SER A 36 -4.54 -2.26 -19.82
CA SER A 36 -5.93 -1.82 -19.58
C SER A 36 -6.91 -2.98 -19.46
N SER A 37 -6.62 -4.13 -20.08
CA SER A 37 -7.44 -5.35 -20.01
C SER A 37 -7.56 -5.97 -18.61
N LEU A 38 -6.69 -5.58 -17.67
CA LEU A 38 -6.78 -6.04 -16.28
C LEU A 38 -7.89 -5.36 -15.49
N LEU A 39 -8.41 -4.23 -15.96
CA LEU A 39 -9.43 -3.44 -15.28
C LEU A 39 -10.72 -3.42 -16.09
N ASP A 40 -11.85 -3.54 -15.41
CA ASP A 40 -13.16 -3.37 -16.04
C ASP A 40 -13.51 -1.89 -16.19
N LYS A 41 -13.00 -1.02 -15.29
CA LYS A 41 -13.03 0.44 -15.43
C LYS A 41 -11.89 1.11 -14.67
N TYR A 42 -11.44 2.26 -15.17
CA TYR A 42 -10.40 3.08 -14.55
C TYR A 42 -10.96 4.46 -14.19
N PHE A 43 -10.57 4.98 -13.03
CA PHE A 43 -10.98 6.29 -12.54
C PHE A 43 -9.75 7.14 -12.22
N ALA A 44 -9.67 8.33 -12.83
CA ALA A 44 -8.66 9.32 -12.51
C ALA A 44 -9.29 10.38 -11.58
N PHE A 45 -8.90 10.40 -10.31
CA PHE A 45 -9.41 11.37 -9.33
C PHE A 45 -8.42 11.60 -8.19
N ASP A 46 -8.50 12.77 -7.56
CA ASP A 46 -7.72 13.09 -6.37
C ASP A 46 -8.50 12.71 -5.11
N ALA A 47 -8.00 11.72 -4.37
CA ALA A 47 -8.65 11.25 -3.15
C ALA A 47 -8.59 12.29 -2.01
N THR A 48 -7.75 13.32 -2.11
CA THR A 48 -7.71 14.42 -1.12
C THR A 48 -8.90 15.37 -1.28
N ASP A 49 -9.47 15.45 -2.49
CA ASP A 49 -10.65 16.25 -2.80
C ASP A 49 -11.91 15.40 -2.57
N ALA A 50 -12.65 15.72 -1.51
CA ALA A 50 -13.87 15.03 -1.15
C ALA A 50 -14.98 15.16 -2.21
N GLY A 51 -15.09 16.30 -2.88
CA GLY A 51 -16.06 16.53 -3.95
C GLY A 51 -15.72 15.70 -5.18
N ASN A 52 -14.46 15.76 -5.63
CA ASN A 52 -13.99 14.96 -6.76
C ASN A 52 -14.11 13.44 -6.50
N THR A 53 -13.83 13.02 -5.26
CA THR A 53 -14.01 11.63 -4.83
C THR A 53 -15.48 11.21 -4.86
N ALA A 54 -16.38 12.05 -4.33
CA ALA A 54 -17.81 11.78 -4.32
C ALA A 54 -18.38 11.68 -5.74
N ASP A 55 -18.08 12.65 -6.60
CA ASP A 55 -18.56 12.68 -8.00
C ASP A 55 -18.12 11.44 -8.78
N THR A 56 -16.90 10.96 -8.50
CA THR A 56 -16.30 9.83 -9.22
C THR A 56 -16.78 8.47 -8.70
N LEU A 57 -16.89 8.30 -7.38
CA LEU A 57 -17.14 6.99 -6.76
C LEU A 57 -18.62 6.73 -6.44
N THR A 58 -19.44 7.77 -6.25
CA THR A 58 -20.89 7.60 -6.00
C THR A 58 -21.55 6.70 -7.04
N PRO A 59 -21.29 6.83 -8.36
CA PRO A 59 -21.93 5.99 -9.39
C PRO A 59 -21.63 4.50 -9.28
N ILE A 60 -20.53 4.10 -8.62
CA ILE A 60 -20.14 2.69 -8.44
C ILE A 60 -20.23 2.20 -6.98
N SER A 61 -20.57 3.09 -6.05
CA SER A 61 -20.63 2.79 -4.61
C SER A 61 -21.53 1.59 -4.30
N GLY A 62 -22.64 1.45 -5.03
CA GLY A 62 -23.57 0.32 -4.96
C GLY A 62 -23.10 -0.95 -5.69
N GLU A 63 -21.84 -1.05 -6.10
CA GLU A 63 -21.25 -2.27 -6.68
C GLU A 63 -20.04 -2.76 -5.90
N VAL A 64 -19.29 -1.85 -5.26
CA VAL A 64 -18.03 -2.15 -4.60
C VAL A 64 -18.25 -2.98 -3.33
N THR A 65 -17.59 -4.14 -3.27
CA THR A 65 -17.65 -5.03 -2.09
C THR A 65 -16.37 -5.01 -1.26
N ARG A 66 -15.22 -4.74 -1.90
CA ARG A 66 -13.90 -4.75 -1.26
C ARG A 66 -13.04 -3.60 -1.77
N VAL A 67 -12.28 -2.99 -0.87
CA VAL A 67 -11.31 -1.94 -1.18
C VAL A 67 -9.91 -2.46 -0.88
N PHE A 68 -9.00 -2.34 -1.85
CA PHE A 68 -7.57 -2.59 -1.67
C PHE A 68 -6.83 -1.26 -1.70
N TRP A 69 -6.51 -0.72 -0.52
CA TRP A 69 -5.81 0.54 -0.36
C TRP A 69 -4.31 0.33 -0.43
N VAL A 70 -3.73 0.68 -1.58
CA VAL A 70 -2.29 0.61 -1.88
C VAL A 70 -1.74 1.95 -2.38
N ALA A 71 -2.37 3.04 -1.92
CA ALA A 71 -2.03 4.41 -2.26
C ALA A 71 -1.42 5.15 -1.06
N ILE A 72 -0.54 6.10 -1.36
CA ILE A 72 0.14 6.96 -0.39
C ILE A 72 0.44 8.30 -1.05
N GLN A 73 0.37 9.38 -0.27
CA GLN A 73 1.04 10.63 -0.57
C GLN A 73 2.15 10.90 0.45
N VAL A 74 3.29 11.39 -0.04
CA VAL A 74 4.48 11.64 0.76
C VAL A 74 4.81 13.13 0.71
N HIS A 75 4.90 13.73 1.89
CA HIS A 75 5.22 15.12 2.15
C HIS A 75 6.42 15.21 3.12
N GLU A 76 6.94 16.42 3.28
CA GLU A 76 8.14 16.71 4.07
C GLU A 76 7.97 16.42 5.57
N SER A 77 6.77 16.67 6.10
CA SER A 77 6.45 16.46 7.52
C SER A 77 5.50 15.28 7.69
N GLU A 78 5.79 14.46 8.70
CA GLU A 78 4.99 13.28 9.00
C GLU A 78 3.59 13.65 9.53
N GLN A 79 3.44 14.80 10.19
CA GLN A 79 2.14 15.33 10.57
C GLN A 79 1.27 15.63 9.36
N VAL A 80 1.87 16.18 8.28
CA VAL A 80 1.16 16.38 7.01
C VAL A 80 0.81 15.04 6.37
N ASN A 81 1.72 14.07 6.40
CA ASN A 81 1.45 12.71 5.91
C ASN A 81 0.27 12.06 6.65
N VAL A 82 0.20 12.22 7.98
CA VAL A 82 -0.91 11.73 8.82
C VAL A 82 -2.24 12.32 8.33
N THR A 83 -2.32 13.65 8.22
CA THR A 83 -3.56 14.32 7.80
C THR A 83 -3.95 13.91 6.38
N VAL A 84 -3.03 14.04 5.41
CA VAL A 84 -3.34 13.80 3.99
C VAL A 84 -3.75 12.35 3.74
N ASN A 85 -2.97 11.37 4.24
CA ASN A 85 -3.29 9.96 3.98
C ASN A 85 -4.56 9.51 4.70
N ALA A 86 -4.84 10.02 5.91
CA ALA A 86 -6.09 9.75 6.60
C ALA A 86 -7.29 10.34 5.83
N THR A 87 -7.19 11.59 5.38
CA THR A 87 -8.24 12.25 4.56
C THR A 87 -8.50 11.49 3.26
N MET A 88 -7.45 11.03 2.57
CA MET A 88 -7.63 10.26 1.33
C MET A 88 -8.43 8.98 1.55
N LEU A 89 -8.11 8.21 2.60
CA LEU A 89 -8.81 6.97 2.90
C LEU A 89 -10.24 7.25 3.39
N SER A 90 -10.44 8.25 4.26
CA SER A 90 -11.77 8.59 4.79
C SER A 90 -12.72 9.01 3.68
N ASN A 91 -12.29 9.90 2.78
CA ASN A 91 -13.10 10.36 1.65
C ASN A 91 -13.60 9.19 0.80
N VAL A 92 -12.74 8.21 0.53
CA VAL A 92 -13.11 7.03 -0.27
C VAL A 92 -14.04 6.11 0.50
N LEU A 93 -13.76 5.83 1.78
CA LEU A 93 -14.61 4.95 2.59
C LEU A 93 -15.99 5.53 2.84
N ASP A 94 -16.09 6.84 3.09
CA ASP A 94 -17.37 7.52 3.33
C ASP A 94 -18.28 7.41 2.10
N VAL A 95 -17.77 7.71 0.91
CA VAL A 95 -18.57 7.62 -0.34
C VAL A 95 -19.02 6.17 -0.61
N LEU A 96 -18.13 5.20 -0.43
CA LEU A 96 -18.47 3.79 -0.68
C LEU A 96 -19.42 3.22 0.37
N LYS A 97 -19.31 3.65 1.62
CA LYS A 97 -20.20 3.23 2.71
C LYS A 97 -21.58 3.88 2.62
N SER A 98 -21.68 5.08 2.06
CA SER A 98 -22.97 5.74 1.79
C SER A 98 -23.71 5.16 0.58
N GLY A 99 -23.06 4.32 -0.23
CA GLY A 99 -23.66 3.70 -1.41
C GLY A 99 -24.79 2.71 -1.10
N PRO A 100 -25.83 2.63 -1.94
CA PRO A 100 -26.96 1.74 -1.71
C PRO A 100 -26.61 0.25 -1.92
N GLY A 101 -27.07 -0.58 -0.99
CA GLY A 101 -27.02 -2.03 -1.02
C GLY A 101 -27.83 -2.62 -2.18
N SER A 102 -27.51 -3.85 -2.60
CA SER A 102 -28.30 -4.53 -3.65
C SER A 102 -29.76 -4.81 -3.27
N ASN A 103 -30.08 -4.76 -1.98
CA ASN A 103 -31.41 -4.92 -1.41
C ASN A 103 -32.03 -3.58 -0.98
N GLY A 104 -31.41 -2.44 -1.30
CA GLY A 104 -31.88 -1.11 -0.91
C GLY A 104 -31.59 -0.71 0.54
N THR A 105 -30.88 -1.54 1.31
CA THR A 105 -30.57 -1.28 2.73
C THR A 105 -29.07 -1.48 3.01
N GLY A 106 -28.40 -0.45 3.54
CA GLY A 106 -26.98 -0.52 3.95
C GLY A 106 -25.99 -0.55 2.77
N SER A 107 -24.68 -0.49 3.06
CA SER A 107 -23.62 -0.55 2.03
C SER A 107 -23.36 -1.97 1.55
N ARG A 108 -22.86 -2.13 0.31
CA ARG A 108 -22.28 -3.40 -0.17
C ARG A 108 -20.83 -3.61 0.23
N LEU A 109 -20.15 -2.55 0.67
CA LEU A 109 -18.78 -2.64 1.12
C LEU A 109 -18.73 -3.58 2.34
N SER A 110 -17.85 -4.56 2.31
CA SER A 110 -17.75 -5.59 3.35
C SER A 110 -16.33 -5.75 3.91
N HIS A 111 -15.30 -5.48 3.09
CA HIS A 111 -13.91 -5.61 3.51
C HIS A 111 -13.01 -4.49 2.99
N VAL A 112 -12.12 -4.00 3.84
CA VAL A 112 -11.06 -3.04 3.47
C VAL A 112 -9.68 -3.62 3.79
N THR A 113 -8.83 -3.71 2.78
CA THR A 113 -7.43 -4.14 2.93
C THR A 113 -6.55 -2.92 2.80
N VAL A 114 -5.78 -2.58 3.83
CA VAL A 114 -4.80 -1.49 3.79
C VAL A 114 -3.39 -2.06 3.77
N GLN A 115 -2.57 -1.57 2.85
CA GLN A 115 -1.15 -1.88 2.81
C GLN A 115 -0.35 -0.75 3.44
N THR A 116 0.35 -1.07 4.53
CA THR A 116 1.30 -0.18 5.21
C THR A 116 2.72 -0.73 4.98
N GLY A 117 3.63 -0.62 5.96
CA GLY A 117 4.97 -1.17 5.82
C GLY A 117 5.77 -1.26 7.10
N THR A 118 7.03 -1.67 6.99
CA THR A 118 7.95 -1.89 8.13
C THR A 118 8.29 -0.63 8.92
N GLN A 119 8.00 0.57 8.41
CA GLN A 119 8.11 1.83 9.17
C GLN A 119 7.25 1.82 10.45
N GLN A 120 6.24 0.95 10.53
CA GLN A 120 5.49 0.64 11.77
C GLN A 120 6.43 0.32 12.95
N TYR A 121 7.53 -0.38 12.68
CA TYR A 121 8.45 -0.90 13.70
C TYR A 121 9.75 -0.11 13.78
N MET A 122 10.10 0.60 12.71
CA MET A 122 11.40 1.23 12.53
C MET A 122 11.42 2.72 12.88
N GLY A 123 10.26 3.36 13.05
CA GLY A 123 10.19 4.80 13.32
C GLY A 123 10.49 5.66 12.07
N PRO A 124 10.80 6.96 12.23
CA PRO A 124 11.03 7.88 11.12
C PRO A 124 12.34 7.58 10.40
N ILE A 125 12.28 6.75 9.35
CA ILE A 125 13.44 6.45 8.49
C ILE A 125 13.83 7.67 7.63
N HIS A 126 12.89 8.58 7.40
CA HIS A 126 13.02 9.69 6.46
C HIS A 126 13.19 11.07 7.11
N ASP A 127 13.01 11.17 8.43
CA ASP A 127 13.19 12.42 9.17
C ASP A 127 14.35 12.29 10.16
N PRO A 128 15.56 12.74 9.77
CA PRO A 128 16.72 12.67 10.65
C PRO A 128 16.59 13.56 11.89
N THR A 129 15.69 14.56 11.90
CA THR A 129 15.50 15.45 13.07
C THR A 129 14.75 14.77 14.21
N GLU A 130 14.02 13.69 13.91
CA GLU A 130 13.25 12.92 14.88
C GLU A 130 14.03 11.68 15.37
N ALA A 131 15.04 11.24 14.61
CA ALA A 131 15.99 10.21 15.04
C ALA A 131 16.79 10.64 16.29
N ASP A 132 17.05 11.93 16.44
CA ASP A 132 17.79 12.51 17.58
C ASP A 132 16.97 12.60 18.88
N LYS A 133 15.66 12.27 18.85
CA LYS A 133 14.78 12.33 20.03
C LYS A 133 14.80 11.07 20.90
N GLY A 134 15.75 10.16 20.69
CA GLY A 134 15.86 8.92 21.47
C GLY A 134 14.75 7.91 21.19
N LEU A 135 14.14 7.99 20.00
CA LEU A 135 13.19 6.98 19.51
C LEU A 135 13.98 5.76 19.05
N GLU A 136 14.04 4.73 19.89
CA GLU A 136 14.66 3.46 19.51
C GLU A 136 13.67 2.63 18.67
N PRO A 137 14.06 2.20 17.45
CA PRO A 137 13.34 1.19 16.71
C PRO A 137 13.17 -0.08 17.54
N HIS A 138 12.09 -0.83 17.27
CA HIS A 138 11.99 -2.19 17.82
C HIS A 138 13.13 -3.06 17.32
N GLU A 139 13.56 -4.04 18.12
CA GLU A 139 14.52 -5.03 17.65
C GLU A 139 13.85 -6.07 16.74
N PRO A 140 14.46 -6.43 15.60
CA PRO A 140 13.98 -7.53 14.78
C PRO A 140 14.20 -8.89 15.49
N PRO A 141 13.37 -9.91 15.23
CA PRO A 141 12.34 -9.97 14.21
C PRO A 141 11.05 -9.21 14.62
N PHE A 142 10.56 -8.36 13.72
CA PHE A 142 9.32 -7.62 13.95
C PHE A 142 8.11 -8.56 14.02
N ARG A 143 7.27 -8.36 15.03
CA ARG A 143 6.02 -9.08 15.24
C ARG A 143 4.85 -8.10 15.25
N GLU A 144 3.69 -8.56 14.79
CA GLU A 144 2.53 -7.69 14.61
C GLU A 144 1.93 -7.18 15.94
N ASP A 145 2.21 -7.87 17.05
CA ASP A 145 1.79 -7.57 18.43
C ASP A 145 2.67 -6.54 19.14
N LEU A 146 3.76 -6.08 18.51
CA LEU A 146 4.62 -5.04 19.07
C LEU A 146 3.86 -3.71 19.22
N PRO A 147 4.09 -2.98 20.33
CA PRO A 147 3.41 -1.71 20.57
C PRO A 147 3.84 -0.64 19.56
N ARG A 148 2.95 0.31 19.30
CA ARG A 148 3.27 1.47 18.47
C ARG A 148 4.39 2.29 19.10
N LEU A 149 5.30 2.79 18.27
CA LEU A 149 6.32 3.74 18.72
C LEU A 149 5.66 5.10 19.04
N PRO A 150 6.17 5.85 20.05
CA PRO A 150 5.60 7.14 20.47
C PRO A 150 6.00 8.28 19.51
N TYR A 151 5.61 8.17 18.24
CA TYR A 151 5.90 9.10 17.17
C TYR A 151 4.70 9.19 16.21
N PRO A 152 4.37 10.36 15.65
CA PRO A 152 3.35 10.46 14.61
C PRO A 152 3.70 9.56 13.42
N ASN A 153 2.86 8.61 13.07
CA ASN A 153 3.06 7.78 11.88
C ASN A 153 1.73 7.67 11.15
N PHE A 154 1.69 8.02 9.86
CA PHE A 154 0.44 7.97 9.11
C PHE A 154 -0.13 6.55 9.02
N TYR A 155 0.67 5.50 9.17
CA TYR A 155 0.17 4.11 9.30
C TYR A 155 -0.75 3.94 10.49
N TYR A 156 -0.44 4.55 11.64
CA TYR A 156 -1.28 4.47 12.84
C TYR A 156 -2.63 5.16 12.58
N ALA A 157 -2.60 6.31 11.91
CA ALA A 157 -3.82 7.03 11.55
C ALA A 157 -4.71 6.22 10.59
N LEU A 158 -4.13 5.49 9.63
CA LEU A 158 -4.89 4.59 8.76
C LEU A 158 -5.50 3.41 9.55
N GLU A 159 -4.75 2.81 10.47
CA GLU A 159 -5.27 1.73 11.34
C GLU A 159 -6.40 2.23 12.25
N ASP A 160 -6.23 3.40 12.88
CA ASP A 160 -7.24 4.01 13.75
C ASP A 160 -8.51 4.39 12.97
N LEU A 161 -8.33 4.87 11.73
CA LEU A 161 -9.45 5.11 10.83
C LEU A 161 -10.18 3.81 10.55
N LEU A 162 -9.51 2.72 10.17
CA LEU A 162 -10.16 1.42 9.94
C LEU A 162 -10.92 0.91 11.16
N GLU A 163 -10.33 1.04 12.35
CA GLU A 163 -10.97 0.63 13.61
C GLU A 163 -12.29 1.37 13.84
N SER A 164 -12.35 2.65 13.47
CA SER A 164 -13.60 3.42 13.55
C SER A 164 -14.74 2.88 12.67
N TYR A 165 -14.42 2.11 11.61
CA TYR A 165 -15.40 1.45 10.74
C TYR A 165 -15.66 -0.02 11.10
N ALA A 166 -14.96 -0.58 12.10
CA ALA A 166 -14.97 -2.01 12.43
C ALA A 166 -16.35 -2.55 12.82
N SER A 167 -17.24 -1.69 13.34
CA SER A 167 -18.63 -2.04 13.65
C SER A 167 -19.47 -2.39 12.41
N SER A 168 -19.02 -1.98 11.22
CA SER A 168 -19.75 -2.09 9.96
C SER A 168 -19.01 -2.86 8.87
N LEU A 169 -17.68 -2.95 8.95
CA LEU A 169 -16.81 -3.50 7.92
C LEU A 169 -15.75 -4.38 8.59
N THR A 170 -15.31 -5.41 7.86
CA THR A 170 -14.09 -6.14 8.24
C THR A 170 -12.88 -5.47 7.61
N TYR A 171 -11.70 -5.58 8.22
CA TYR A 171 -10.48 -5.02 7.65
C TYR A 171 -9.27 -5.95 7.81
N SER A 172 -8.24 -5.72 7.00
CA SER A 172 -6.93 -6.37 7.14
C SER A 172 -5.80 -5.39 6.84
N VAL A 173 -4.72 -5.47 7.61
CA VAL A 173 -3.55 -4.59 7.47
C VAL A 173 -2.34 -5.42 7.04
N HIS A 174 -1.68 -4.99 5.96
CA HIS A 174 -0.53 -5.69 5.36
C HIS A 174 0.72 -4.84 5.49
N ARG A 175 1.60 -5.20 6.42
CA ARG A 175 2.84 -4.47 6.76
C ARG A 175 4.02 -4.99 5.95
N SER A 176 4.05 -4.70 4.64
CA SER A 176 5.11 -5.17 3.75
C SER A 176 6.48 -4.56 4.08
N SER A 177 7.55 -5.34 3.92
CA SER A 177 8.92 -4.81 3.79
C SER A 177 9.12 -4.16 2.42
N ILE A 178 10.38 -3.86 2.07
CA ILE A 178 10.79 -3.30 0.77
C ILE A 178 10.13 -4.09 -0.36
N ILE A 179 9.33 -3.37 -1.14
CA ILE A 179 8.59 -3.91 -2.28
C ILE A 179 9.47 -3.83 -3.51
N ILE A 180 9.78 -4.98 -4.09
CA ILE A 180 10.49 -5.07 -5.37
C ILE A 180 9.47 -5.21 -6.49
N GLY A 181 9.40 -4.20 -7.38
CA GLY A 181 8.51 -4.22 -8.53
C GLY A 181 8.88 -3.23 -9.63
N ALA A 182 8.14 -3.30 -10.73
CA ALA A 182 8.44 -2.58 -11.97
C ALA A 182 7.39 -1.49 -12.28
N SER A 183 7.17 -0.56 -11.34
CA SER A 183 6.30 0.62 -11.58
C SER A 183 7.14 1.87 -11.60
N SER A 184 7.17 2.56 -12.74
CA SER A 184 7.82 3.88 -12.88
C SER A 184 7.12 5.00 -12.12
N ARG A 185 5.88 4.79 -11.67
CA ARG A 185 5.09 5.76 -10.89
C ARG A 185 5.15 5.55 -9.38
N SER A 186 5.97 4.63 -8.88
CA SER A 186 6.07 4.36 -7.45
C SER A 186 7.04 5.32 -6.79
N VAL A 187 6.63 5.99 -5.72
CA VAL A 187 7.49 6.91 -4.95
C VAL A 187 8.68 6.16 -4.37
N TYR A 188 8.43 4.99 -3.76
CA TYR A 188 9.48 4.09 -3.29
C TYR A 188 9.69 2.97 -4.32
N ASN A 189 10.81 3.00 -5.06
CA ASN A 189 11.20 1.92 -5.98
C ASN A 189 12.72 1.72 -6.01
N ALA A 190 13.25 0.99 -5.03
CA ALA A 190 14.68 0.72 -4.91
C ALA A 190 15.27 0.04 -6.15
N LEU A 191 14.54 -0.91 -6.77
CA LEU A 191 15.04 -1.64 -7.94
C LEU A 191 15.22 -0.71 -9.15
N LEU A 192 14.22 0.14 -9.44
CA LEU A 192 14.30 1.07 -10.55
C LEU A 192 15.41 2.10 -10.32
N THR A 193 15.53 2.64 -9.10
CA THR A 193 16.61 3.58 -8.76
C THR A 193 17.99 2.96 -8.96
N LEU A 194 18.21 1.72 -8.48
CA LEU A 194 19.48 1.01 -8.69
C LEU A 194 19.73 0.68 -10.17
N SER A 195 18.68 0.35 -10.93
CA SER A 195 18.79 0.07 -12.36
C SER A 195 19.20 1.32 -13.16
N VAL A 196 18.60 2.48 -12.85
CA VAL A 196 18.96 3.76 -13.47
C VAL A 196 20.39 4.15 -13.09
N TYR A 197 20.77 4.00 -11.82
CA TYR A 197 22.15 4.24 -11.37
C TYR A 197 23.15 3.35 -12.12
N ALA A 198 22.85 2.06 -12.28
CA ALA A 198 23.70 1.14 -13.05
C ALA A 198 23.84 1.54 -14.52
N LEU A 199 22.76 2.01 -15.15
CA LEU A 199 22.78 2.48 -16.52
C LEU A 199 23.63 3.75 -16.68
N ILE A 200 23.54 4.69 -15.73
CA ILE A 200 24.38 5.89 -15.71
C ILE A 200 25.86 5.51 -15.57
N CYS A 201 26.21 4.64 -14.61
CA CYS A 201 27.59 4.16 -14.45
C CYS A 201 28.12 3.52 -15.74
N ARG A 202 27.31 2.69 -16.40
CA ARG A 202 27.68 2.07 -17.69
C ARG A 202 27.91 3.10 -18.79
N TYR A 203 27.02 4.09 -18.91
CA TYR A 203 27.10 5.14 -19.94
C TYR A 203 28.35 6.01 -19.77
N GLU A 204 28.67 6.39 -18.52
CA GLU A 204 29.83 7.22 -18.16
C GLU A 204 31.15 6.42 -18.09
N GLY A 205 31.12 5.09 -18.29
CA GLY A 205 32.30 4.23 -18.14
C GLY A 205 32.82 4.13 -16.70
N LEU A 206 31.98 4.41 -15.71
CA LEU A 206 32.32 4.38 -14.29
C LEU A 206 32.01 3.02 -13.66
N PRO A 207 32.79 2.57 -12.65
CA PRO A 207 32.45 1.38 -11.89
C PRO A 207 31.18 1.58 -11.08
N PHE A 208 30.33 0.56 -11.01
CA PHE A 208 29.18 0.54 -10.12
C PHE A 208 29.65 0.47 -8.67
N ARG A 209 29.43 1.53 -7.89
CA ARG A 209 29.77 1.58 -6.46
C ARG A 209 28.51 1.41 -5.62
N TYR A 210 28.55 0.54 -4.62
CA TYR A 210 27.40 0.35 -3.74
C TYR A 210 27.07 1.65 -2.99
N PRO A 211 25.85 2.21 -3.14
CA PRO A 211 25.51 3.52 -2.60
C PRO A 211 25.00 3.47 -1.14
N GLY A 212 25.34 2.41 -0.39
CA GLY A 212 24.90 2.21 1.00
C GLY A 212 26.06 2.21 1.99
N THR A 213 25.75 1.83 3.24
CA THR A 213 26.74 1.75 4.31
C THR A 213 27.33 0.34 4.40
N ARG A 214 28.43 0.19 5.13
CA ARG A 214 28.98 -1.14 5.46
C ARG A 214 27.93 -2.02 6.14
N TYR A 215 27.12 -1.43 7.02
CA TYR A 215 26.04 -2.13 7.69
C TYR A 215 25.04 -2.73 6.69
N THR A 216 24.54 -1.93 5.75
CA THR A 216 23.56 -2.42 4.75
C THR A 216 24.15 -3.37 3.71
N TRP A 217 25.48 -3.40 3.57
CA TRP A 217 26.21 -4.35 2.73
C TRP A 217 26.40 -5.72 3.40
N GLU A 218 26.77 -5.73 4.67
CA GLU A 218 27.16 -6.96 5.40
C GLU A 218 25.97 -7.64 6.11
N HIS A 219 24.84 -6.96 6.31
CA HIS A 219 23.71 -7.49 7.09
C HIS A 219 22.55 -8.01 6.22
N PHE A 220 21.81 -8.97 6.76
CA PHE A 220 20.66 -9.57 6.08
C PHE A 220 19.45 -8.64 6.08
N LEU A 221 18.92 -8.36 4.89
CA LEU A 221 17.67 -7.63 4.68
C LEU A 221 16.63 -8.53 4.02
N ARG A 222 15.44 -8.63 4.62
CA ARG A 222 14.32 -9.40 4.06
C ARG A 222 13.47 -8.52 3.13
N HIS A 223 13.28 -8.97 1.90
CA HIS A 223 12.50 -8.27 0.88
C HIS A 223 11.23 -9.05 0.54
N VAL A 224 10.15 -8.34 0.19
CA VAL A 224 8.91 -8.95 -0.27
C VAL A 224 8.79 -8.71 -1.78
N ARG A 225 8.79 -9.79 -2.57
CA ARG A 225 8.43 -9.69 -3.99
C ARG A 225 6.96 -9.29 -4.08
N CYS A 226 6.59 -8.41 -5.02
CA CYS A 226 5.17 -8.09 -5.27
C CYS A 226 4.29 -9.34 -5.43
N THR A 227 4.82 -10.43 -5.99
CA THR A 227 4.12 -11.71 -6.17
C THR A 227 3.85 -12.49 -4.88
N ARG A 228 4.56 -12.21 -3.77
CA ARG A 228 4.31 -12.83 -2.45
C ARG A 228 3.37 -11.96 -1.62
N ALA A 229 3.50 -10.62 -1.70
CA ALA A 229 2.48 -9.68 -1.18
C ALA A 229 1.09 -9.96 -1.78
N ARG A 230 1.05 -10.38 -3.06
CA ARG A 230 -0.14 -10.88 -3.76
C ARG A 230 -0.86 -12.03 -3.05
N ARG A 231 -0.17 -12.97 -2.39
CA ARG A 231 -0.83 -14.09 -1.67
C ARG A 231 -1.25 -13.69 -0.25
N ALA A 232 -0.48 -12.84 0.42
CA ALA A 232 -0.79 -12.37 1.77
C ALA A 232 -2.04 -11.47 1.80
N ALA A 233 -2.08 -10.44 0.94
CA ALA A 233 -3.24 -9.55 0.74
C ALA A 233 -4.53 -10.31 0.44
N TYR A 234 -4.38 -11.48 -0.17
CA TYR A 234 -5.46 -12.33 -0.65
C TYR A 234 -6.02 -13.29 0.39
N MET A 235 -5.20 -13.72 1.34
CA MET A 235 -5.55 -14.75 2.32
C MET A 235 -6.00 -14.14 3.66
N GLY A 236 -5.91 -12.82 3.84
CA GLY A 236 -6.15 -12.18 5.14
C GLY A 236 -5.23 -12.71 6.25
N ARG A 237 -4.06 -13.27 5.89
CA ARG A 237 -3.09 -13.86 6.82
C ARG A 237 -1.92 -12.91 7.01
N SER A 238 -1.52 -12.74 8.26
CA SER A 238 -0.27 -12.09 8.67
C SER A 238 0.95 -12.88 8.15
N ASP A 239 2.07 -12.19 7.93
CA ASP A 239 3.31 -12.79 7.40
C ASP A 239 3.85 -13.92 8.31
N SER A 240 3.49 -13.91 9.59
CA SER A 240 3.79 -14.95 10.57
C SER A 240 3.23 -16.35 10.23
N GLN A 241 2.26 -16.48 9.32
CA GLN A 241 1.69 -17.78 8.92
C GLN A 241 2.25 -18.36 7.61
N CYS A 242 3.16 -17.67 6.93
CA CYS A 242 3.76 -18.11 5.67
C CYS A 242 5.20 -18.64 5.87
N GLN A 243 5.36 -19.71 6.65
CA GLN A 243 6.62 -20.48 6.70
C GLN A 243 6.81 -21.26 5.39
N GLU A 244 8.04 -21.25 4.86
CA GLU A 244 8.43 -22.13 3.75
C GLU A 244 8.52 -23.58 4.24
N PRO A 245 8.20 -24.59 3.41
CA PRO A 245 8.55 -25.96 3.73
C PRO A 245 10.08 -26.04 3.85
N SER A 246 10.55 -26.56 4.97
CA SER A 246 11.95 -26.90 5.20
C SER A 246 12.43 -27.85 4.10
N LEU A 247 13.60 -27.53 3.54
CA LEU A 247 14.35 -28.37 2.60
C LEU A 247 14.56 -29.79 3.17
#